data_AF-A0A0V1Q293-F1
#
_entry.id   AF-A0A0V1Q293-F1
#
_cell.length_a   1.000
_cell.length_b   1.000
_cell.length_c   1.000
_cell.angle_alpha   90.00
_cell.angle_beta   90.00
_cell.angle_gamma   90.00
#
_symmetry.space_group_name_H-M   'P 1'
#
loop_
_entity.id
_entity.type
_entity.pdbx_description
1 polymer ?
#
loop_
_entity_poly.entity_id
_entity_poly.type
_entity_poly.pdbx_seq_one_letter_code
_entity_poly.pdbx_strand_id
1 'polypeptide(L)'
;MSETSINLVKDKLLSIAASGIYVNFQPDVLQNTYNEITLFLSVNAESIDTIELFNLYELQFYISLMTNHDVEAKTCLDRLVDQFGSEKSQRVKLLQSIYFEAIGDDEAAMKMLGQNADELKLSRRLVTFSRKPDNNEDYIASLNYYLDLQPSDAITWAELANEYKKIGHYEKAIHCLQEILLQEPSAYNVFYKVGLFYYYKFLQEFSNKTLDKKDRQLEAISILNNAKNNFLRSIEICDSYSSSWLGIYLIAKSDFNQTLSNKLADNKQVKTYLKENLKLEVISKQNVIKLNELNGEEEFTKFLNKYT
;
A
#
# COMPACT_ATOMS: atom_id res chain seq x y z
N MET A 1 -31.10 7.40 23.40
CA MET A 1 -31.06 7.27 21.92
C MET A 1 -32.22 6.39 21.50
N SER A 2 -32.83 6.62 20.33
CA SER A 2 -33.82 5.66 19.80
C SER A 2 -33.11 4.36 19.40
N GLU A 3 -33.84 3.25 19.39
CA GLU A 3 -33.31 1.93 18.99
C GLU A 3 -32.66 1.95 17.60
N THR A 4 -33.25 2.70 16.67
CA THR A 4 -32.70 2.95 15.32
C THR A 4 -31.33 3.65 15.37
N SER A 5 -31.15 4.62 16.27
CA SER A 5 -29.86 5.30 16.42
C SER A 5 -28.78 4.42 17.04
N ILE A 6 -29.16 3.47 17.92
CA ILE A 6 -28.22 2.52 18.54
C ILE A 6 -27.69 1.55 17.47
N ASN A 7 -28.58 0.98 16.65
CA ASN A 7 -28.19 0.07 15.58
C ASN A 7 -27.28 0.75 14.55
N LEU A 8 -27.56 2.01 14.19
CA LEU A 8 -26.71 2.75 13.24
C LEU A 8 -25.27 2.94 13.75
N VAL A 9 -25.10 3.26 15.05
CA VAL A 9 -23.76 3.40 15.65
C VAL A 9 -23.06 2.04 15.72
N LYS A 10 -23.79 0.98 16.09
CA LYS A 10 -23.25 -0.39 16.10
C LYS A 10 -22.71 -0.79 14.73
N ASP A 11 -23.52 -0.63 13.69
CA ASP A 11 -23.18 -1.03 12.33
C ASP A 11 -22.00 -0.24 11.78
N LYS A 12 -21.93 1.07 12.10
CA LYS A 12 -20.77 1.92 11.80
C LYS A 12 -19.50 1.37 12.46
N LEU A 13 -19.53 1.09 13.76
CA LEU A 13 -18.36 0.58 14.50
C LEU A 13 -17.94 -0.82 14.01
N LEU A 14 -18.89 -1.70 13.73
CA LEU A 14 -18.61 -3.03 13.16
C LEU A 14 -17.99 -2.93 11.76
N SER A 15 -18.44 -1.98 10.94
CA SER A 15 -17.84 -1.70 9.63
C SER A 15 -16.39 -1.19 9.75
N ILE A 16 -16.13 -0.31 10.73
CA ILE A 16 -14.76 0.13 11.05
C ILE A 16 -13.89 -1.06 11.48
N ALA A 17 -14.42 -1.93 12.36
CA ALA A 17 -13.72 -3.11 12.84
C ALA A 17 -13.37 -4.08 11.69
N ALA A 18 -14.34 -4.38 10.83
CA ALA A 18 -14.19 -5.33 9.73
C ALA A 18 -13.25 -4.84 8.62
N SER A 19 -13.27 -3.53 8.33
CA SER A 19 -12.45 -2.94 7.26
C SER A 19 -11.00 -2.65 7.67
N GLY A 20 -10.72 -2.53 8.97
CA GLY A 20 -9.39 -2.12 9.45
C GLY A 20 -9.02 -0.67 9.11
N ILE A 21 -9.97 0.14 8.64
CA ILE A 21 -9.73 1.50 8.12
C ILE A 21 -9.12 2.44 9.18
N TYR A 22 -9.31 2.13 10.46
CA TYR A 22 -8.82 2.91 11.60
C TYR A 22 -7.29 3.08 11.61
N VAL A 23 -6.53 2.18 10.99
CA VAL A 23 -5.06 2.31 10.85
C VAL A 23 -4.67 3.58 10.09
N ASN A 24 -5.57 4.10 9.24
CA ASN A 24 -5.34 5.30 8.43
C ASN A 24 -6.09 6.54 8.96
N PHE A 25 -6.74 6.45 10.12
CA PHE A 25 -7.46 7.60 10.68
C PHE A 25 -6.51 8.71 11.10
N GLN A 26 -6.96 9.95 10.87
CA GLN A 26 -6.30 11.13 11.43
C GLN A 26 -6.51 11.16 12.96
N PRO A 27 -5.61 11.79 13.73
CA PRO A 27 -5.69 11.79 15.20
C PRO A 27 -7.06 12.19 15.76
N ASP A 28 -7.69 13.23 15.20
CA ASP A 28 -9.02 13.68 15.64
C ASP A 28 -10.11 12.63 15.41
N VAL A 29 -10.09 11.97 14.24
CA VAL A 29 -11.05 10.91 13.89
C VAL A 29 -10.85 9.70 14.78
N LEU A 30 -9.59 9.36 15.06
CA LEU A 30 -9.22 8.27 15.94
C LEU A 30 -9.71 8.53 17.38
N GLN A 31 -9.47 9.73 17.92
CA GLN A 31 -9.93 10.10 19.26
C GLN A 31 -11.46 10.14 19.35
N ASN A 32 -12.14 10.62 18.31
CA ASN A 32 -13.60 10.59 18.26
C ASN A 32 -14.14 9.15 18.22
N THR A 33 -13.49 8.27 17.46
CA THR A 33 -13.85 6.85 17.40
C THR A 33 -13.64 6.16 18.75
N TYR A 34 -12.54 6.49 19.47
CA TYR A 34 -12.30 6.02 20.83
C TYR A 34 -13.43 6.41 21.80
N ASN A 35 -13.82 7.69 21.79
CA ASN A 35 -14.89 8.18 22.66
C ASN A 35 -16.22 7.49 22.32
N GLU A 36 -16.53 7.33 21.03
CA GLU A 36 -17.77 6.72 20.56
C GLU A 36 -17.87 5.23 20.92
N ILE A 37 -16.81 4.44 20.70
CA ILE A 37 -16.83 3.00 21.02
C ILE A 37 -16.88 2.77 22.54
N THR A 38 -16.16 3.58 23.32
CA THR A 38 -16.14 3.48 24.78
C THR A 38 -17.52 3.78 25.36
N LEU A 39 -18.15 4.87 24.92
CA LEU A 39 -19.52 5.21 25.32
C LEU A 39 -20.51 4.12 24.87
N PHE A 40 -20.40 3.65 23.64
CA PHE A 40 -21.30 2.64 23.08
C PHE A 40 -21.25 1.33 23.88
N LEU A 41 -20.06 0.80 24.16
CA LEU A 41 -19.88 -0.44 24.91
C LEU A 41 -20.28 -0.31 26.38
N SER A 42 -20.04 0.84 27.03
CA SER A 42 -20.45 1.05 28.43
C SER A 42 -21.96 1.00 28.64
N VAL A 43 -22.75 1.34 27.60
CA VAL A 43 -24.21 1.40 27.68
C VAL A 43 -24.87 0.14 27.11
N ASN A 44 -24.30 -0.47 26.07
CA ASN A 44 -24.99 -1.47 25.25
C ASN A 44 -24.34 -2.86 25.24
N ALA A 45 -23.25 -3.10 25.99
CA ALA A 45 -22.54 -4.41 25.92
C ALA A 45 -23.45 -5.62 26.16
N GLU A 46 -24.44 -5.51 27.06
CA GLU A 46 -25.35 -6.61 27.40
C GLU A 46 -26.42 -6.90 26.32
N SER A 47 -26.69 -5.96 25.41
CA SER A 47 -27.72 -6.09 24.38
C SER A 47 -27.18 -6.48 23.00
N ILE A 48 -25.86 -6.58 22.85
CA ILE A 48 -25.19 -6.89 21.59
C ILE A 48 -24.99 -8.41 21.47
N ASP A 49 -25.09 -8.94 20.25
CA ASP A 49 -24.75 -10.34 19.98
C ASP A 49 -23.29 -10.64 20.37
N THR A 50 -23.03 -11.84 20.87
CA THR A 50 -21.69 -12.19 21.39
C THR A 50 -20.59 -12.04 20.34
N ILE A 51 -20.84 -12.39 19.07
CA ILE A 51 -19.83 -12.27 18.00
C ILE A 51 -19.53 -10.80 17.72
N GLU A 52 -20.58 -9.99 17.60
CA GLU A 52 -20.47 -8.55 17.40
C GLU A 52 -19.74 -7.88 18.56
N LEU A 53 -20.07 -8.25 19.80
CA LEU A 53 -19.47 -7.71 21.02
C LEU A 53 -17.95 -7.93 21.05
N PHE A 54 -17.48 -9.14 20.76
CA PHE A 54 -16.04 -9.42 20.75
C PHE A 54 -15.31 -8.78 19.57
N ASN A 55 -15.96 -8.58 18.43
CA ASN A 55 -15.40 -7.75 17.35
C ASN A 55 -15.24 -6.29 17.77
N LEU A 56 -16.19 -5.76 18.56
CA LEU A 56 -16.08 -4.40 19.11
C LEU A 56 -15.03 -4.31 20.22
N TYR A 57 -14.85 -5.32 21.06
CA TYR A 57 -13.74 -5.33 22.02
C TYR A 57 -12.37 -5.36 21.33
N GLU A 58 -12.24 -6.08 20.23
CA GLU A 58 -11.01 -6.04 19.44
C GLU A 58 -10.79 -4.68 18.78
N LEU A 59 -11.83 -4.05 18.24
CA LEU A 59 -11.72 -2.66 17.77
C LEU A 59 -11.31 -1.72 18.91
N GLN A 60 -11.94 -1.83 20.08
CA GLN A 60 -11.60 -1.02 21.25
C GLN A 60 -10.15 -1.24 21.66
N PHE A 61 -9.65 -2.48 21.67
CA PHE A 61 -8.25 -2.80 21.92
C PHE A 61 -7.30 -2.02 21.01
N TYR A 62 -7.50 -2.06 19.68
CA TYR A 62 -6.64 -1.35 18.74
C TYR A 62 -6.71 0.17 18.91
N ILE A 63 -7.93 0.72 19.02
CA ILE A 63 -8.14 2.15 19.16
C ILE A 63 -7.54 2.66 20.47
N SER A 64 -7.69 1.92 21.57
CA SER A 64 -7.10 2.23 22.86
C SER A 64 -5.57 2.30 22.78
N LEU A 65 -4.90 1.32 22.16
CA LEU A 65 -3.44 1.38 21.96
C LEU A 65 -3.02 2.59 21.12
N MET A 66 -3.70 2.85 20.00
CA MET A 66 -3.37 3.98 19.12
C MET A 66 -3.64 5.36 19.75
N THR A 67 -4.42 5.40 20.84
CA THR A 67 -4.72 6.62 21.61
C THR A 67 -4.02 6.66 22.97
N ASN A 68 -3.07 5.75 23.22
CA ASN A 68 -2.29 5.64 24.47
C ASN A 68 -3.12 5.33 25.74
N HIS A 69 -4.18 4.54 25.59
CA HIS A 69 -5.01 4.02 26.67
C HIS A 69 -4.68 2.53 26.91
N ASP A 70 -3.46 2.25 27.37
CA ASP A 70 -2.89 0.91 27.52
C ASP A 70 -3.61 0.05 28.58
N VAL A 71 -4.16 0.65 29.63
CA VAL A 71 -4.96 -0.03 30.66
C VAL A 71 -6.29 -0.54 30.09
N GLU A 72 -6.97 0.28 29.31
CA GLU A 72 -8.21 -0.06 28.62
C GLU A 72 -7.97 -1.13 27.54
N ALA A 73 -6.86 -1.00 26.79
CA ALA A 73 -6.43 -2.03 25.85
C ALA A 73 -6.21 -3.37 26.56
N LYS A 74 -5.49 -3.38 27.69
CA LYS A 74 -5.27 -4.59 28.48
C LYS A 74 -6.58 -5.22 28.96
N THR A 75 -7.53 -4.40 29.42
CA THR A 75 -8.86 -4.87 29.84
C THR A 75 -9.62 -5.55 28.71
N CYS A 76 -9.56 -5.00 27.49
CA CYS A 76 -10.17 -5.62 26.30
C CYS A 76 -9.48 -6.94 25.94
N LEU A 77 -8.14 -6.96 26.01
CA LEU A 77 -7.35 -8.16 25.75
C LEU A 77 -7.67 -9.28 26.76
N ASP A 78 -7.79 -8.97 28.05
CA ASP A 78 -8.10 -9.95 29.09
C ASP A 78 -9.48 -10.57 28.86
N ARG A 79 -10.49 -9.78 28.48
CA ARG A 79 -11.80 -10.31 28.09
C ARG A 79 -11.72 -11.28 26.91
N LEU A 80 -10.89 -10.96 25.91
CA LEU A 80 -10.67 -11.83 24.75
C LEU A 80 -9.94 -13.12 25.13
N VAL A 81 -8.95 -13.03 26.01
CA VAL A 81 -8.20 -14.18 26.53
C VAL A 81 -9.10 -15.08 27.38
N ASP A 82 -9.93 -14.51 28.25
CA ASP A 82 -10.86 -15.27 29.11
C ASP A 82 -11.87 -16.06 28.26
N GLN A 83 -12.37 -15.46 27.18
CA GLN A 83 -13.35 -16.09 26.30
C GLN A 83 -12.74 -17.16 25.39
N PHE A 84 -11.59 -16.87 24.78
CA PHE A 84 -11.05 -17.68 23.67
C PHE A 84 -9.79 -18.48 24.03
N GLY A 85 -9.21 -18.22 25.21
CA GLY A 85 -7.95 -18.79 25.69
C GLY A 85 -6.73 -18.11 25.07
N SER A 86 -5.61 -18.09 25.81
CA SER A 86 -4.37 -17.44 25.37
C SER A 86 -3.70 -18.15 24.18
N GLU A 87 -3.56 -19.48 24.25
CA GLU A 87 -2.75 -20.23 23.27
C GLU A 87 -3.56 -20.87 22.14
N LYS A 88 -4.90 -20.92 22.26
CA LYS A 88 -5.75 -21.68 21.32
C LYS A 88 -6.04 -20.93 20.01
N SER A 89 -5.96 -19.60 20.05
CA SER A 89 -6.36 -18.74 18.94
C SER A 89 -5.18 -17.91 18.46
N GLN A 90 -4.78 -18.07 17.19
CA GLN A 90 -3.79 -17.20 16.56
C GLN A 90 -4.20 -15.71 16.65
N ARG A 91 -5.51 -15.42 16.62
CA ARG A 91 -6.02 -14.05 16.74
C ARG A 91 -5.70 -13.47 18.13
N VAL A 92 -5.90 -14.25 19.20
CA VAL A 92 -5.60 -13.81 20.56
C VAL A 92 -4.10 -13.70 20.80
N LYS A 93 -3.30 -14.68 20.35
CA LYS A 93 -1.83 -14.62 20.41
C LYS A 93 -1.28 -13.37 19.71
N LEU A 94 -1.85 -13.00 18.56
CA LEU A 94 -1.49 -11.78 17.85
C LEU A 94 -1.80 -10.52 18.68
N LEU A 95 -2.98 -10.43 19.29
CA LEU A 95 -3.34 -9.29 20.14
C LEU A 95 -2.43 -9.21 21.39
N GLN A 96 -2.09 -10.34 22.00
CA GLN A 96 -1.12 -10.40 23.09
C GLN A 96 0.25 -9.88 22.64
N SER A 97 0.74 -10.32 21.48
CA SER A 97 2.01 -9.84 20.90
C SER A 97 1.99 -8.33 20.67
N ILE A 98 0.90 -7.79 20.08
CA ILE A 98 0.73 -6.35 19.82
C ILE A 98 0.72 -5.56 21.13
N TYR A 99 0.07 -6.07 22.18
CA TYR A 99 0.06 -5.41 23.49
C TYR A 99 1.46 -5.36 24.11
N PHE A 100 2.20 -6.47 24.11
CA PHE A 100 3.56 -6.53 24.63
C PHE A 100 4.51 -5.57 23.91
N GLU A 101 4.42 -5.51 22.58
CA GLU A 101 5.19 -4.56 21.77
C GLU A 101 4.83 -3.10 22.11
N ALA A 102 3.53 -2.80 22.29
CA ALA A 102 3.08 -1.46 22.63
C ALA A 102 3.59 -0.96 24.00
N ILE A 103 3.81 -1.87 24.96
CA ILE A 103 4.40 -1.54 26.27
C ILE A 103 5.94 -1.66 26.29
N GLY A 104 6.57 -1.96 25.15
CA GLY A 104 8.02 -2.03 25.00
C GLY A 104 8.66 -3.36 25.38
N ASP A 105 7.89 -4.45 25.48
CA ASP A 105 8.38 -5.80 25.77
C ASP A 105 8.43 -6.66 24.49
N ASP A 106 9.40 -6.38 23.62
CA ASP A 106 9.58 -7.09 22.35
C ASP A 106 9.88 -8.57 22.54
N GLU A 107 10.56 -8.95 23.64
CA GLU A 107 10.88 -10.35 23.95
C GLU A 107 9.60 -11.15 24.22
N ALA A 108 8.71 -10.64 25.07
CA ALA A 108 7.41 -11.25 25.30
C ALA A 108 6.56 -11.23 24.03
N ALA A 109 6.60 -10.14 23.26
CA ALA A 109 5.85 -10.03 22.00
C ALA A 109 6.24 -11.11 21.00
N MET A 110 7.54 -11.34 20.77
CA MET A 110 8.04 -12.39 19.89
C MET A 110 7.75 -13.79 20.44
N LYS A 111 7.88 -13.99 21.76
CA LYS A 111 7.56 -15.27 22.41
C LYS A 111 6.10 -15.67 22.19
N MET A 112 5.17 -14.72 22.22
CA MET A 112 3.75 -14.98 21.95
C MET A 112 3.49 -15.44 20.51
N LEU A 113 4.29 -14.99 19.53
CA LEU A 113 4.13 -15.40 18.14
C LEU A 113 4.63 -16.83 17.90
N GLY A 114 5.65 -17.26 18.65
CA GLY A 114 6.24 -18.59 18.53
C GLY A 114 7.01 -18.78 17.21
N GLN A 115 7.31 -20.04 16.88
CA GLN A 115 8.08 -20.41 15.68
C GLN A 115 7.34 -21.42 14.78
N ASN A 116 6.04 -21.61 15.01
CA ASN A 116 5.26 -22.55 14.21
C ASN A 116 4.97 -21.95 12.82
N ALA A 117 5.61 -22.50 11.79
CA ALA A 117 5.44 -22.06 10.40
C ALA A 117 4.00 -22.23 9.87
N ASP A 118 3.21 -23.13 10.46
CA ASP A 118 1.80 -23.33 10.07
C ASP A 118 0.89 -22.20 10.60
N GLU A 119 1.35 -21.42 11.60
CA GLU A 119 0.63 -20.25 12.11
C GLU A 119 0.93 -19.01 11.27
N LEU A 120 0.47 -19.02 10.02
CA LEU A 120 0.79 -18.01 9.01
C LEU A 120 0.57 -16.56 9.47
N LYS A 121 -0.52 -16.28 10.20
CA LYS A 121 -0.80 -14.92 10.72
C LYS A 121 0.26 -14.47 11.72
N LEU A 122 0.72 -15.38 12.57
CA LEU A 122 1.75 -15.10 13.57
C LEU A 122 3.12 -15.00 12.91
N SER A 123 3.42 -15.89 11.97
CA SER A 123 4.65 -15.85 11.17
C SER A 123 4.76 -14.52 10.42
N ARG A 124 3.67 -14.03 9.82
CA ARG A 124 3.64 -12.72 9.17
C ARG A 124 3.95 -11.58 10.14
N ARG A 125 3.39 -11.60 11.36
CA ARG A 125 3.70 -10.61 12.39
C ARG A 125 5.15 -10.72 12.85
N LEU A 126 5.68 -11.93 13.01
CA LEU A 126 7.04 -12.14 13.49
C LEU A 126 8.07 -11.51 12.54
N VAL A 127 7.82 -11.60 11.23
CA VAL A 127 8.66 -10.96 10.21
C VAL A 127 8.82 -9.46 10.45
N THR A 128 7.83 -8.75 11.01
CA THR A 128 7.93 -7.30 11.22
C THR A 128 8.95 -6.90 12.29
N PHE A 129 9.35 -7.80 13.19
CA PHE A 129 10.39 -7.54 14.20
C PHE A 129 11.81 -7.44 13.61
N SER A 130 12.01 -7.92 12.39
CA SER A 130 13.30 -7.75 11.68
C SER A 130 13.42 -6.40 10.96
N ARG A 131 12.36 -5.58 10.95
CA ARG A 131 12.36 -4.25 10.35
C ARG A 131 13.25 -3.30 11.15
N LYS A 132 14.15 -2.60 10.46
CA LYS A 132 14.98 -1.55 11.06
C LYS A 132 14.87 -0.26 10.25
N PRO A 133 14.90 0.94 10.87
CA PRO A 133 14.80 2.20 10.14
C PRO A 133 15.86 2.38 9.05
N ASP A 134 17.10 1.95 9.33
CA ASP A 134 18.26 2.28 8.50
C ASP A 134 18.83 1.10 7.69
N ASN A 135 18.45 -0.15 8.01
CA ASN A 135 18.93 -1.34 7.31
C ASN A 135 17.86 -2.45 7.26
N ASN A 136 17.17 -2.56 6.13
CA ASN A 136 16.12 -3.56 5.91
C ASN A 136 16.58 -4.82 5.15
N GLU A 137 17.87 -5.13 5.09
CA GLU A 137 18.34 -6.39 4.47
C GLU A 137 17.79 -7.61 5.22
N ASP A 138 17.89 -7.63 6.56
CA ASP A 138 17.31 -8.67 7.42
C ASP A 138 15.79 -8.79 7.23
N TYR A 139 15.13 -7.64 7.05
CA TYR A 139 13.69 -7.58 6.84
C TYR A 139 13.28 -8.16 5.49
N ILE A 140 14.01 -7.80 4.42
CA ILE A 140 13.84 -8.37 3.09
C ILE A 140 14.07 -9.88 3.12
N ALA A 141 15.10 -10.37 3.81
CA ALA A 141 15.36 -11.80 3.95
C ALA A 141 14.21 -12.52 4.65
N SER A 142 13.68 -11.94 5.74
CA SER A 142 12.55 -12.48 6.50
C SER A 142 11.25 -12.49 5.68
N LEU A 143 11.00 -11.44 4.89
CA LEU A 143 9.87 -11.36 3.96
C LEU A 143 9.94 -12.43 2.87
N ASN A 144 11.12 -12.65 2.28
CA ASN A 144 11.31 -13.71 1.28
C ASN A 144 11.06 -15.08 1.89
N TYR A 145 11.66 -15.37 3.05
CA TYR A 145 11.43 -16.64 3.74
C TYR A 145 9.95 -16.89 4.05
N TYR A 146 9.23 -15.86 4.50
CA TYR A 146 7.79 -15.99 4.73
C TYR A 146 7.00 -16.21 3.44
N LEU A 147 7.36 -15.55 2.33
CA LEU A 147 6.69 -15.75 1.04
C LEU A 147 6.98 -17.12 0.42
N ASP A 148 8.12 -17.75 0.74
CA ASP A 148 8.38 -19.16 0.40
C ASP A 148 7.37 -20.10 1.10
N LEU A 149 6.92 -19.74 2.31
CA LEU A 149 5.90 -20.47 3.06
C LEU A 149 4.47 -20.12 2.59
N GLN A 150 4.23 -18.84 2.27
CA GLN A 150 2.91 -18.31 1.93
C GLN A 150 2.95 -17.43 0.67
N PRO A 151 3.07 -18.03 -0.53
CA PRO A 151 3.20 -17.27 -1.78
C PRO A 151 1.93 -16.52 -2.20
N SER A 152 0.77 -16.83 -1.61
CA SER A 152 -0.51 -16.16 -1.91
C SER A 152 -0.77 -14.92 -1.06
N ASP A 153 0.19 -14.45 -0.25
CA ASP A 153 0.02 -13.23 0.56
C ASP A 153 0.37 -11.98 -0.25
N ALA A 154 -0.63 -11.44 -0.95
CA ALA A 154 -0.49 -10.22 -1.74
C ALA A 154 -0.06 -8.99 -0.91
N ILE A 155 -0.39 -8.93 0.39
CA ILE A 155 0.00 -7.82 1.27
C ILE A 155 1.51 -7.87 1.49
N THR A 156 2.03 -9.07 1.75
CA THR A 156 3.47 -9.25 1.99
C THR A 156 4.29 -9.08 0.70
N TRP A 157 3.77 -9.47 -0.47
CA TRP A 157 4.37 -9.11 -1.75
C TRP A 157 4.45 -7.58 -1.96
N ALA A 158 3.38 -6.85 -1.61
CA ALA A 158 3.36 -5.39 -1.75
C ALA A 158 4.38 -4.72 -0.80
N GLU A 159 4.54 -5.27 0.40
CA GLU A 159 5.51 -4.85 1.39
C GLU A 159 6.95 -5.09 0.91
N LEU A 160 7.25 -6.30 0.43
CA LEU A 160 8.55 -6.62 -0.14
C LEU A 160 8.89 -5.74 -1.35
N ALA A 161 7.91 -5.44 -2.21
CA ALA A 161 8.08 -4.52 -3.33
C ALA A 161 8.50 -3.11 -2.85
N ASN A 162 7.89 -2.62 -1.77
CA ASN A 162 8.24 -1.33 -1.18
C ASN A 162 9.65 -1.33 -0.58
N GLU A 163 10.06 -2.41 0.08
CA GLU A 163 11.41 -2.53 0.63
C GLU A 163 12.46 -2.57 -0.49
N TYR A 164 12.25 -3.35 -1.56
CA TYR A 164 13.14 -3.33 -2.72
C TYR A 164 13.21 -1.96 -3.40
N LYS A 165 12.08 -1.24 -3.47
CA LYS A 165 12.04 0.14 -4.00
C LYS A 165 12.91 1.08 -3.17
N LYS A 166 12.89 0.98 -1.83
CA LYS A 166 13.70 1.85 -0.94
C LYS A 166 15.20 1.74 -1.21
N ILE A 167 15.67 0.54 -1.55
CA ILE A 167 17.07 0.27 -1.88
C ILE A 167 17.37 0.32 -3.39
N GLY A 168 16.43 0.81 -4.21
CA GLY A 168 16.63 1.01 -5.65
C GLY A 168 16.70 -0.27 -6.49
N HIS A 169 16.25 -1.41 -5.96
CA HIS A 169 16.19 -2.69 -6.67
C HIS A 169 14.85 -2.84 -7.42
N TYR A 170 14.63 -2.00 -8.44
CA TYR A 170 13.33 -1.91 -9.11
C TYR A 170 12.90 -3.19 -9.84
N GLU A 171 13.82 -4.01 -10.36
CA GLU A 171 13.47 -5.29 -10.99
C GLU A 171 12.79 -6.24 -10.00
N LYS A 172 13.37 -6.38 -8.80
CA LYS A 172 12.81 -7.23 -7.75
C LYS A 172 11.49 -6.65 -7.24
N ALA A 173 11.42 -5.33 -7.12
CA ALA A 173 10.18 -4.66 -6.74
C ALA A 173 9.04 -4.89 -7.77
N ILE A 174 9.36 -4.81 -9.07
CA ILE A 174 8.41 -5.10 -10.15
C ILE A 174 7.97 -6.57 -10.12
N HIS A 175 8.90 -7.51 -9.92
CA HIS A 175 8.56 -8.93 -9.80
C HIS A 175 7.56 -9.18 -8.67
N CYS A 176 7.79 -8.60 -7.49
CA CYS A 176 6.85 -8.70 -6.36
C CYS A 176 5.46 -8.18 -6.71
N LEU A 177 5.36 -7.07 -7.44
CA LEU A 177 4.06 -6.53 -7.89
C LEU A 177 3.40 -7.41 -8.96
N GLN A 178 4.19 -8.09 -9.79
CA GLN A 178 3.66 -9.04 -10.78
C GLN A 178 3.05 -10.26 -10.11
N GLU A 179 3.64 -10.76 -9.01
CA GLU A 179 3.05 -11.84 -8.21
C GLU A 179 1.66 -11.46 -7.66
N ILE A 180 1.46 -10.19 -7.29
CA ILE A 180 0.13 -9.68 -6.91
C ILE A 180 -0.81 -9.69 -8.12
N LEU A 181 -0.36 -9.26 -9.30
CA LEU A 181 -1.18 -9.22 -10.51
C LEU A 181 -1.57 -10.61 -11.03
N LEU A 182 -0.80 -11.66 -10.71
CA LEU A 182 -1.18 -13.04 -11.00
C LEU A 182 -2.42 -13.47 -10.19
N GLN A 183 -2.58 -12.93 -8.98
CA GLN A 183 -3.71 -13.20 -8.08
C GLN A 183 -4.89 -12.25 -8.37
N GLU A 184 -4.58 -10.98 -8.61
CA GLU A 184 -5.54 -9.89 -8.78
C GLU A 184 -5.34 -9.17 -10.13
N PRO A 185 -5.79 -9.78 -11.26
CA PRO A 185 -5.54 -9.28 -12.60
C PRO A 185 -6.26 -7.97 -12.95
N SER A 186 -7.17 -7.50 -12.09
CA SER A 186 -7.88 -6.22 -12.20
C SER A 186 -7.38 -5.14 -11.23
N ALA A 187 -6.27 -5.36 -10.52
CA ALA A 187 -5.73 -4.39 -9.58
C ALA A 187 -5.05 -3.19 -10.30
N TYR A 188 -5.86 -2.23 -10.74
CA TYR A 188 -5.40 -1.04 -11.48
C TYR A 188 -4.33 -0.22 -10.74
N ASN A 189 -4.40 -0.18 -9.40
CA ASN A 189 -3.45 0.47 -8.52
C ASN A 189 -2.08 -0.24 -8.50
N VAL A 190 -2.06 -1.56 -8.69
CA VAL A 190 -0.83 -2.35 -8.81
C VAL A 190 -0.20 -2.17 -10.19
N PHE A 191 -1.00 -2.16 -11.27
CA PHE A 191 -0.51 -1.78 -12.60
C PHE A 191 0.14 -0.39 -12.60
N TYR A 192 -0.48 0.60 -11.95
CA TYR A 192 0.12 1.91 -11.75
C TYR A 192 1.50 1.81 -11.08
N LYS A 193 1.61 1.07 -9.96
CA LYS A 193 2.90 0.91 -9.25
C LYS A 193 3.96 0.22 -10.11
N VAL A 194 3.60 -0.78 -10.89
CA VAL A 194 4.52 -1.42 -11.85
C VAL A 194 5.01 -0.40 -12.87
N GLY A 195 4.11 0.40 -13.44
CA GLY A 195 4.46 1.46 -14.37
C GLY A 195 5.41 2.50 -13.75
N LEU A 196 5.11 2.89 -12.51
CA LEU A 196 5.93 3.82 -11.73
C LEU A 196 7.33 3.27 -11.45
N PHE A 197 7.47 1.98 -11.14
CA PHE A 197 8.78 1.37 -10.86
C PHE A 197 9.61 1.18 -12.14
N TYR A 198 8.98 0.89 -13.28
CA TYR A 198 9.68 0.97 -14.57
C TYR A 198 10.15 2.40 -14.87
N TYR A 199 9.33 3.41 -14.56
CA TYR A 199 9.73 4.81 -14.72
C TYR A 199 10.89 5.20 -13.80
N TYR A 200 10.86 4.80 -12.52
CA TYR A 200 11.98 5.02 -11.60
C TYR A 200 13.25 4.29 -12.01
N LYS A 201 13.14 3.05 -12.50
CA LYS A 201 14.26 2.33 -13.11
C LYS A 201 14.86 3.12 -14.27
N PHE A 202 14.01 3.67 -15.16
CA PHE A 202 14.47 4.54 -16.23
C PHE A 202 15.24 5.76 -15.69
N LEU A 203 14.69 6.46 -14.70
CA LEU A 203 15.36 7.62 -14.10
C LEU A 203 16.69 7.24 -13.44
N GLN A 204 16.75 6.15 -12.68
CA GLN A 204 17.97 5.67 -12.02
C GLN A 204 19.08 5.34 -13.03
N GLU A 205 18.72 4.71 -14.15
CA GLU A 205 19.71 4.25 -15.12
C GLU A 205 20.11 5.30 -16.15
N PHE A 206 19.19 6.22 -16.51
CA PHE A 206 19.31 7.05 -17.71
C PHE A 206 19.20 8.57 -17.50
N SER A 207 18.78 9.06 -16.32
CA SER A 207 18.60 10.52 -16.10
C SER A 207 19.89 11.35 -16.23
N ASN A 208 21.04 10.77 -15.90
CA ASN A 208 22.33 11.49 -15.78
C ASN A 208 23.44 10.98 -16.70
N LYS A 209 23.13 10.12 -17.68
CA LYS A 209 24.15 9.49 -18.55
C LYS A 209 23.95 9.89 -20.00
N THR A 210 25.05 10.21 -20.67
CA THR A 210 25.07 10.44 -22.11
C THR A 210 24.65 9.16 -22.84
N LEU A 211 23.43 9.17 -23.37
CA LEU A 211 22.88 8.11 -24.18
C LEU A 211 23.45 8.20 -25.60
N ASP A 212 24.71 7.79 -25.76
CA ASP A 212 25.42 7.88 -27.05
C ASP A 212 25.33 6.62 -27.89
N LYS A 213 25.13 5.46 -27.25
CA LYS A 213 24.97 4.19 -27.95
C LYS A 213 23.51 3.96 -28.30
N LYS A 214 23.26 3.63 -29.57
CA LYS A 214 21.93 3.27 -30.10
C LYS A 214 21.25 2.18 -29.24
N ASP A 215 21.97 1.13 -28.87
CA ASP A 215 21.39 0.00 -28.12
C ASP A 215 20.90 0.43 -26.73
N ARG A 216 21.63 1.31 -26.05
CA ARG A 216 21.24 1.92 -24.77
C ARG A 216 19.98 2.78 -24.90
N GLN A 217 19.83 3.50 -26.02
CA GLN A 217 18.61 4.27 -26.29
C GLN A 217 17.40 3.37 -26.56
N LEU A 218 17.60 2.26 -27.27
CA LEU A 218 16.54 1.28 -27.51
C LEU A 218 16.13 0.54 -26.23
N GLU A 219 17.08 0.25 -25.35
CA GLU A 219 16.83 -0.28 -24.01
C GLU A 219 15.98 0.69 -23.17
N ALA A 220 16.34 1.98 -23.15
CA ALA A 220 15.56 3.02 -22.48
C ALA A 220 14.12 3.11 -23.02
N ILE A 221 13.94 3.04 -24.35
CA ILE A 221 12.60 2.98 -24.96
C ILE A 221 11.82 1.74 -24.50
N SER A 222 12.48 0.59 -24.39
CA SER A 222 11.83 -0.64 -23.90
C SER A 222 11.29 -0.46 -22.47
N ILE A 223 12.09 0.10 -21.58
CA ILE A 223 11.70 0.38 -20.18
C ILE A 223 10.54 1.38 -20.13
N LEU A 224 10.61 2.48 -20.89
CA LEU A 224 9.54 3.47 -20.94
C LEU A 224 8.26 2.92 -21.57
N ASN A 225 8.35 2.03 -22.55
CA ASN A 225 7.18 1.34 -23.09
C ASN A 225 6.54 0.42 -22.05
N ASN A 226 7.33 -0.30 -21.26
CA ASN A 226 6.80 -1.09 -20.15
C ASN A 226 6.10 -0.20 -19.12
N ALA A 227 6.70 0.94 -18.75
CA ALA A 227 6.07 1.92 -17.87
C ALA A 227 4.72 2.40 -18.43
N LYS A 228 4.74 2.90 -19.68
CA LYS A 228 3.58 3.40 -20.42
C LYS A 228 2.46 2.37 -20.51
N ASN A 229 2.78 1.13 -20.91
CA ASN A 229 1.79 0.07 -21.09
C ASN A 229 1.10 -0.28 -19.76
N ASN A 230 1.84 -0.28 -18.65
CA ASN A 230 1.26 -0.51 -17.33
C ASN A 230 0.37 0.66 -16.87
N PHE A 231 0.75 1.91 -17.13
CA PHE A 231 -0.14 3.05 -16.89
C PHE A 231 -1.40 3.00 -17.76
N LEU A 232 -1.27 2.65 -19.05
CA LEU A 232 -2.40 2.46 -19.96
C LEU A 232 -3.33 1.35 -19.47
N ARG A 233 -2.78 0.23 -18.98
CA ARG A 233 -3.58 -0.86 -18.42
C ARG A 233 -4.31 -0.44 -17.14
N SER A 234 -3.66 0.36 -16.29
CA SER A 234 -4.29 0.92 -15.10
C SER A 234 -5.51 1.78 -15.44
N ILE A 235 -5.41 2.68 -16.43
CA ILE A 235 -6.54 3.54 -16.83
C ILE A 235 -7.59 2.80 -17.67
N GLU A 236 -7.22 1.71 -18.36
CA GLU A 236 -8.17 0.84 -19.05
C GLU A 236 -9.14 0.19 -18.06
N ILE A 237 -8.65 -0.15 -16.87
CA ILE A 237 -9.45 -0.74 -15.78
C ILE A 237 -10.15 0.36 -14.97
N CYS A 238 -9.47 1.46 -14.67
CA CYS A 238 -9.99 2.58 -13.88
C CYS A 238 -9.59 3.93 -14.51
N ASP A 239 -10.46 4.44 -15.38
CA ASP A 239 -10.23 5.66 -16.17
C ASP A 239 -10.09 6.93 -15.29
N SER A 240 -10.69 6.94 -14.12
CA SER A 240 -10.60 8.02 -13.13
C SER A 240 -9.28 8.07 -12.37
N TYR A 241 -8.37 7.10 -12.56
CA TYR A 241 -7.11 7.04 -11.83
C TYR A 241 -6.06 8.05 -12.35
N SER A 242 -6.20 9.29 -11.88
CA SER A 242 -5.39 10.48 -12.23
C SER A 242 -3.88 10.24 -12.24
N SER A 243 -3.34 9.49 -11.27
CA SER A 243 -1.90 9.23 -11.16
C SER A 243 -1.33 8.47 -12.37
N SER A 244 -2.10 7.56 -12.99
CA SER A 244 -1.65 6.86 -14.20
C SER A 244 -1.67 7.77 -15.43
N TRP A 245 -2.65 8.67 -15.54
CA TRP A 245 -2.64 9.70 -16.58
C TRP A 245 -1.42 10.62 -16.45
N LEU A 246 -1.06 11.00 -15.23
CA LEU A 246 0.15 11.78 -14.97
C LEU A 246 1.42 11.03 -15.41
N GLY A 247 1.53 9.73 -15.08
CA GLY A 247 2.65 8.90 -15.53
C GLY A 247 2.80 8.85 -17.06
N ILE A 248 1.68 8.71 -17.78
CA ILE A 248 1.65 8.75 -19.25
C ILE A 248 2.12 10.12 -19.76
N TYR A 249 1.63 11.20 -19.15
CA TYR A 249 2.01 12.56 -19.51
C TYR A 249 3.52 12.80 -19.34
N LEU A 250 4.09 12.40 -18.20
CA LEU A 250 5.52 12.57 -17.92
C LEU A 250 6.41 11.82 -18.92
N ILE A 251 6.04 10.60 -19.31
CA ILE A 251 6.75 9.85 -20.35
C ILE A 251 6.63 10.56 -21.71
N ALA A 252 5.43 11.00 -22.06
CA ALA A 252 5.17 11.68 -23.32
C ALA A 252 5.89 13.03 -23.42
N LYS A 253 6.08 13.73 -22.30
CA LYS A 253 6.75 15.04 -22.23
C LYS A 253 8.25 14.96 -21.92
N SER A 254 8.80 13.77 -21.68
CA SER A 254 10.21 13.60 -21.32
C SER A 254 11.17 14.19 -22.35
N ASP A 255 12.22 14.88 -21.88
CA ASP A 255 13.32 15.42 -22.70
C ASP A 255 14.05 14.34 -23.52
N PHE A 256 13.95 13.09 -23.08
CA PHE A 256 14.47 11.96 -23.83
C PHE A 256 13.86 11.85 -25.24
N ASN A 257 12.60 12.28 -25.41
CA ASN A 257 11.92 12.27 -26.71
C ASN A 257 12.59 13.24 -27.71
N GLN A 258 13.11 14.38 -27.23
CA GLN A 258 13.87 15.30 -28.07
C GLN A 258 15.23 14.70 -28.46
N THR A 259 15.90 14.03 -27.52
CA THR A 259 17.17 13.34 -27.78
C THR A 259 17.02 12.27 -28.87
N LEU A 260 15.94 11.48 -28.79
CA LEU A 260 15.62 10.47 -29.80
C LEU A 260 15.33 11.08 -31.17
N SER A 261 14.58 12.18 -31.20
CA SER A 261 14.27 12.91 -32.43
C SER A 261 15.53 13.45 -33.10
N ASN A 262 16.54 13.87 -32.34
CA ASN A 262 17.79 14.39 -32.90
C ASN A 262 18.73 13.28 -33.38
N LYS A 263 18.83 12.14 -32.66
CA LYS A 263 19.85 11.11 -32.91
C LYS A 263 19.37 9.90 -33.71
N LEU A 264 18.09 9.53 -33.60
CA LEU A 264 17.55 8.27 -34.16
C LEU A 264 16.19 8.45 -34.85
N ALA A 265 15.90 9.63 -35.39
CA ALA A 265 14.64 9.93 -36.07
C ALA A 265 14.24 8.87 -37.09
N ASP A 266 15.21 8.29 -37.83
CA ASP A 266 14.95 7.34 -38.90
C ASP A 266 14.66 5.90 -38.47
N ASN A 267 14.92 5.57 -37.21
CA ASN A 267 14.65 4.24 -36.70
C ASN A 267 13.13 3.99 -36.58
N LYS A 268 12.65 2.88 -37.16
CA LYS A 268 11.22 2.52 -37.17
C LYS A 268 10.60 2.45 -35.77
N GLN A 269 11.29 1.86 -34.80
CA GLN A 269 10.82 1.74 -33.41
C GLN A 269 10.71 3.13 -32.76
N VAL A 270 11.70 3.99 -32.99
CA VAL A 270 11.73 5.37 -32.49
C VAL A 270 10.60 6.20 -33.11
N LYS A 271 10.38 6.10 -34.43
CA LYS A 271 9.27 6.78 -35.13
C LYS A 271 7.92 6.42 -34.52
N THR A 272 7.67 5.13 -34.28
CA THR A 272 6.42 4.66 -33.66
C THR A 272 6.27 5.22 -32.24
N TYR A 273 7.31 5.08 -31.42
CA TYR A 273 7.31 5.56 -30.03
C TYR A 273 7.03 7.06 -29.92
N LEU A 274 7.72 7.89 -30.71
CA LEU A 274 7.51 9.34 -30.72
C LEU A 274 6.11 9.73 -31.20
N LYS A 275 5.60 9.05 -32.24
CA LYS A 275 4.25 9.30 -32.78
C LYS A 275 3.17 8.98 -31.75
N GLU A 276 3.33 7.90 -30.98
CA GLU A 276 2.42 7.55 -29.89
C GLU A 276 2.47 8.59 -28.77
N ASN A 277 3.66 8.99 -28.35
CA ASN A 277 3.85 9.97 -27.29
C ASN A 277 3.21 11.33 -27.62
N LEU A 278 3.31 11.81 -28.87
CA LEU A 278 2.64 13.06 -29.29
C LEU A 278 1.13 13.03 -29.08
N LYS A 279 0.48 11.89 -29.36
CA LYS A 279 -0.96 11.72 -29.14
C LYS A 279 -1.28 11.64 -27.65
N LEU A 280 -0.49 10.87 -26.91
CA LEU A 280 -0.69 10.63 -25.50
C LEU A 280 -0.45 11.88 -24.66
N GLU A 281 0.50 12.76 -25.03
CA GLU A 281 0.74 14.03 -24.35
C GLU A 281 -0.55 14.87 -24.24
N VAL A 282 -1.27 15.01 -25.36
CA VAL A 282 -2.50 15.82 -25.42
C VAL A 282 -3.60 15.19 -24.57
N ILE A 283 -3.87 13.89 -24.76
CA ILE A 283 -4.98 13.20 -24.09
C ILE A 283 -4.71 13.07 -22.58
N SER A 284 -3.50 12.71 -22.18
CA SER A 284 -3.14 12.57 -20.77
C SER A 284 -3.21 13.90 -20.03
N LYS A 285 -2.71 14.99 -20.63
CA LYS A 285 -2.82 16.35 -20.07
C LYS A 285 -4.29 16.74 -19.82
N GLN A 286 -5.16 16.54 -20.82
CA GLN A 286 -6.59 16.85 -20.69
C GLN A 286 -7.24 16.08 -19.53
N ASN A 287 -6.92 14.79 -19.38
CA ASN A 287 -7.45 13.97 -18.30
C ASN A 287 -6.90 14.36 -16.92
N VAL A 288 -5.61 14.69 -16.80
CA VAL A 288 -5.05 15.20 -15.55
C VAL A 288 -5.72 16.52 -15.15
N ILE A 289 -5.90 17.46 -16.07
CA ILE A 289 -6.60 18.72 -15.78
C ILE A 289 -8.03 18.45 -15.31
N LYS A 290 -8.77 17.61 -16.03
CA LYS A 290 -10.17 17.28 -15.72
C LYS A 290 -10.31 16.58 -14.37
N LEU A 291 -9.53 15.55 -14.10
CA LEU A 291 -9.68 14.70 -12.90
C LEU A 291 -9.20 15.37 -11.61
N ASN A 292 -8.31 16.37 -11.70
CA ASN A 292 -7.85 17.13 -10.54
C ASN A 292 -8.48 18.54 -10.47
N GLU A 293 -9.51 18.81 -11.26
CA GLU A 293 -10.26 20.08 -11.27
C GLU A 293 -9.37 21.34 -11.44
N LEU A 294 -8.34 21.24 -12.30
CA LEU A 294 -7.35 22.30 -12.49
C LEU A 294 -7.86 23.38 -13.46
N ASN A 295 -7.74 24.64 -13.07
CA ASN A 295 -8.17 25.79 -13.85
C ASN A 295 -7.02 26.33 -14.71
N GLY A 296 -6.80 25.70 -15.85
CA GLY A 296 -5.88 26.17 -16.88
C GLY A 296 -4.41 25.81 -16.64
N GLU A 297 -3.53 26.41 -17.46
CA GLU A 297 -2.13 26.01 -17.57
C GLU A 297 -1.30 26.31 -16.32
N GLU A 298 -1.61 27.40 -15.61
CA GLU A 298 -0.87 27.81 -14.42
C GLU A 298 -1.07 26.83 -13.26
N GLU A 299 -2.31 26.41 -13.00
CA GLU A 299 -2.60 25.40 -11.99
C GLU A 299 -2.05 24.03 -12.38
N PHE A 300 -2.10 23.68 -13.67
CA PHE A 300 -1.47 22.46 -14.17
C PHE A 300 0.04 22.46 -13.93
N THR A 301 0.72 23.58 -14.20
CA THR A 301 2.17 23.71 -13.96
C THR A 301 2.50 23.62 -12.47
N LYS A 302 1.72 24.29 -11.61
CA LYS A 302 1.87 24.18 -10.14
C LYS A 302 1.63 22.75 -9.64
N PHE A 303 0.68 22.04 -10.25
CA PHE A 303 0.41 20.65 -9.95
C PHE A 303 1.61 19.76 -10.32
N LEU A 304 2.19 19.92 -11.52
CA LEU A 304 3.36 19.16 -11.97
C LEU A 304 4.56 19.33 -11.03
N ASN A 305 4.82 20.56 -10.56
CA ASN A 305 5.93 20.86 -9.66
C ASN A 305 5.89 20.12 -8.31
N LYS A 306 4.76 19.50 -7.94
CA LYS A 306 4.68 18.62 -6.76
C LYS A 306 5.27 17.24 -7.01
N TYR A 307 5.51 16.87 -8.27
CA TYR A 307 5.87 15.52 -8.71
C TYR A 307 7.15 15.46 -9.55
N THR A 308 7.73 16.62 -9.90
CA THR A 308 9.01 16.77 -10.62
C THR A 308 10.04 17.40 -9.70
#